data_AF-A0A225V8R9-F1
#
_entry.id   AF-A0A225V8R9-F1
#
_cell.length_a   1.000
_cell.length_b   1.000
_cell.length_c   1.000
_cell.angle_alpha   90.00
_cell.angle_beta   90.00
_cell.angle_gamma   90.00
#
_symmetry.space_group_name_H-M   'P 1'
#
loop_
_entity.id
_entity.type
_entity.pdbx_description
1 polymer ?
#
loop_
_entity_poly.entity_id
_entity_poly.type
_entity_poly.pdbx_seq_one_letter_code
_entity_poly.pdbx_strand_id
1 'polypeptide(L)'
;MRWRSIVLTYLYDIDLAVVASVMGVSTRSILRWGLLFRRRGNAMPNVQINRKTRWPLGCIKFVKGFVEEHPCFYIEELQEALKTKFPALPNISTATICRALRFDLGLTRKVLTKRARESVPAEIDAYYKKLA
;
A
#
# COMPACT_ATOMS: atom_id res chain seq x y z
N MET A 1 8.52 13.82 -22.70
CA MET A 1 8.11 15.18 -23.07
C MET A 1 8.15 16.16 -21.89
N ARG A 2 7.43 15.92 -20.78
CA ARG A 2 7.33 16.88 -19.64
C ARG A 2 8.66 17.43 -19.11
N TRP A 3 9.59 16.54 -18.76
CA TRP A 3 10.91 16.92 -18.26
C TRP A 3 11.73 17.68 -19.30
N ARG A 4 11.73 17.24 -20.56
CA ARG A 4 12.38 17.95 -21.65
C ARG A 4 11.81 19.36 -21.83
N SER A 5 10.48 19.52 -21.79
CA SER A 5 9.85 20.84 -21.85
C SER A 5 10.26 21.74 -20.68
N ILE A 6 10.40 21.20 -19.46
CA ILE A 6 10.89 21.98 -18.31
C ILE A 6 12.37 22.35 -18.46
N VAL A 7 13.23 21.42 -18.90
CA VAL A 7 14.64 21.73 -19.12
C VAL A 7 14.77 22.87 -20.14
N LEU A 8 14.05 22.77 -21.27
CA LEU A 8 14.11 23.77 -22.33
C LEU A 8 13.58 25.14 -21.88
N THR A 9 12.48 25.21 -21.14
CA THR A 9 11.91 26.50 -20.73
C THR A 9 12.48 27.07 -19.43
N TYR A 10 12.90 26.23 -18.48
CA TYR A 10 13.32 26.67 -17.15
C TYR A 10 14.84 26.73 -16.97
N LEU A 11 15.59 25.82 -17.61
CA LEU A 11 17.06 25.82 -17.49
C LEU A 11 17.71 26.54 -18.67
N TYR A 12 17.16 26.38 -19.88
CA TYR A 12 17.73 26.98 -21.09
C TYR A 12 17.00 28.26 -21.54
N ASP A 13 15.99 28.68 -20.79
CA ASP A 13 15.23 29.92 -21.01
C ASP A 13 14.70 30.09 -22.46
N ILE A 14 14.36 28.97 -23.11
CA ILE A 14 13.81 28.98 -24.47
C ILE A 14 12.33 29.41 -24.40
N ASP A 15 11.92 30.23 -25.37
CA ASP A 15 10.56 30.72 -25.49
C ASP A 15 9.52 29.58 -25.44
N LEU A 16 8.52 29.76 -24.59
CA LEU A 16 7.47 28.80 -24.31
C LEU A 16 6.68 28.37 -25.57
N ALA A 17 6.44 29.29 -26.51
CA ALA A 17 5.74 29.01 -27.76
C ALA A 17 6.59 28.17 -28.71
N VAL A 18 7.90 28.40 -28.76
CA VAL A 18 8.85 27.58 -29.53
C VAL A 18 8.87 26.16 -28.98
N VAL A 19 9.02 26.02 -27.65
CA VAL A 19 9.00 24.69 -27.01
C VAL A 19 7.65 24.01 -27.21
N ALA A 20 6.54 24.73 -27.14
CA ALA A 20 5.20 24.20 -27.40
C ALA A 20 5.06 23.64 -28.83
N SER A 21 5.55 24.39 -29.82
CA SER A 21 5.54 23.99 -31.23
C SER A 21 6.40 22.75 -31.48
N VAL A 22 7.67 22.78 -31.05
CA VAL A 22 8.63 21.68 -31.25
C VAL A 22 8.20 20.40 -30.51
N MET A 23 7.69 20.54 -29.29
CA MET A 23 7.30 19.41 -28.46
C MET A 23 5.89 18.90 -28.73
N GLY A 24 5.11 19.59 -29.58
CA GLY A 24 3.73 19.23 -29.92
C GLY A 24 2.78 19.27 -28.72
N VAL A 25 2.98 20.21 -27.79
CA VAL A 25 2.19 20.31 -26.54
C VAL A 25 1.76 21.74 -26.29
N SER A 26 0.59 21.93 -25.67
CA SER A 26 0.09 23.28 -25.41
C SER A 26 0.96 24.04 -24.40
N THR A 27 1.11 25.34 -24.60
CA THR A 27 1.78 26.26 -23.67
C THR A 27 1.25 26.13 -22.24
N ARG A 28 -0.07 25.98 -22.09
CA ARG A 28 -0.74 25.72 -20.80
C ARG A 28 -0.24 24.46 -20.10
N SER A 29 0.02 23.39 -20.86
CA SER A 29 0.55 22.13 -20.30
C SER A 29 1.97 22.31 -19.77
N ILE A 30 2.82 23.02 -20.53
CA ILE A 30 4.20 23.30 -20.12
C ILE A 30 4.22 24.19 -18.87
N LEU A 31 3.41 25.25 -18.82
CA LEU A 31 3.28 26.11 -17.64
C LEU A 31 2.84 25.32 -16.41
N ARG A 32 1.86 24.42 -16.57
CA ARG A 32 1.41 23.54 -15.48
C ARG A 32 2.53 22.64 -14.97
N TRP A 33 3.34 22.05 -15.86
CA TRP A 33 4.47 21.21 -15.45
C TRP A 33 5.57 22.03 -14.76
N GLY A 34 5.86 23.23 -15.26
CA GLY A 34 6.81 24.14 -14.63
C GLY A 34 6.37 24.54 -13.22
N LEU A 35 5.07 24.79 -13.01
CA LEU A 35 4.52 25.06 -11.68
C LEU A 35 4.63 23.85 -10.73
N LEU A 36 4.38 22.63 -11.23
CA LEU A 36 4.59 21.41 -10.44
C LEU A 36 6.06 21.22 -10.06
N PHE A 37 6.97 21.46 -11.01
CA PHE A 37 8.40 21.36 -10.80
C PHE A 37 8.89 22.37 -9.76
N ARG A 38 8.53 23.66 -9.87
CA ARG A 38 8.93 24.67 -8.88
C ARG A 38 8.38 24.38 -7.48
N ARG A 39 7.18 23.82 -7.39
CA ARG A 39 6.54 23.53 -6.08
C ARG A 39 7.08 22.26 -5.43
N ARG A 40 7.48 21.25 -6.20
CA ARG A 40 7.71 19.87 -5.68
C ARG A 40 9.01 19.22 -6.15
N GLY A 41 9.76 19.87 -7.04
CA GLY A 41 10.89 19.25 -7.75
C GLY A 41 10.49 18.17 -8.75
N ASN A 42 9.20 18.05 -9.11
CA ASN A 42 8.74 17.01 -10.03
C ASN A 42 7.68 17.52 -11.02
N ALA A 43 7.87 17.19 -12.29
CA ALA A 43 6.99 17.52 -13.42
C ALA A 43 5.75 16.62 -13.54
N MET A 44 5.78 15.46 -12.89
CA MET A 44 4.76 14.44 -13.04
C MET A 44 3.54 14.76 -12.17
N PRO A 45 2.32 14.57 -12.68
CA PRO A 45 1.14 14.60 -11.83
C PRO A 45 1.28 13.51 -10.76
N ASN A 46 0.71 13.74 -9.57
CA ASN A 46 0.50 12.63 -8.65
C ASN A 46 -0.27 11.55 -9.41
N VAL A 47 0.33 10.38 -9.57
CA VAL A 47 -0.47 9.19 -9.81
C VAL A 47 -1.39 9.16 -8.61
N GLN A 48 -2.68 9.46 -8.83
CA GLN A 48 -3.69 8.98 -7.91
C GLN A 48 -3.51 7.47 -7.93
N ILE A 49 -2.74 6.95 -6.98
CA ILE A 49 -2.84 5.55 -6.61
C ILE A 49 -4.26 5.46 -6.11
N ASN A 50 -5.15 5.11 -7.03
CA ASN A 50 -6.50 4.73 -6.73
C ASN A 50 -6.35 3.49 -5.85
N ARG A 51 -6.26 3.69 -4.52
CA ARG A 51 -6.23 2.63 -3.52
C ARG A 51 -7.61 1.99 -3.46
N LYS A 52 -8.09 1.49 -4.60
CA LYS A 52 -9.37 0.78 -4.76
C LYS A 52 -9.36 -0.58 -4.05
N THR A 53 -8.23 -0.99 -3.48
CA THR A 53 -8.01 -2.32 -2.91
C THR A 53 -7.52 -2.29 -1.46
N ARG A 54 -7.71 -1.18 -0.73
CA ARG A 54 -7.49 -1.21 0.72
C ARG A 54 -8.69 -1.86 1.39
N TRP A 55 -8.42 -2.85 2.23
CA TRP A 55 -9.44 -3.40 3.12
C TRP A 55 -10.14 -2.26 3.87
N PRO A 56 -11.47 -2.33 4.04
CA PRO A 56 -12.20 -1.38 4.86
C PRO A 56 -11.56 -1.24 6.25
N LEU A 57 -11.64 -0.06 6.86
CA LEU A 57 -11.06 0.17 8.19
C LEU A 57 -11.56 -0.83 9.24
N GLY A 58 -12.82 -1.25 9.15
CA GLY A 58 -13.39 -2.29 10.01
C GLY A 58 -12.70 -3.65 9.86
N CYS A 59 -12.35 -4.04 8.63
CA CYS A 59 -11.59 -5.25 8.36
C CYS A 59 -10.15 -5.15 8.91
N ILE A 60 -9.47 -4.02 8.68
CA ILE A 60 -8.13 -3.78 9.24
C ILE A 60 -8.14 -3.88 10.77
N LYS A 61 -9.11 -3.25 11.43
CA LYS A 61 -9.26 -3.32 12.90
C LYS A 61 -9.49 -4.75 13.38
N PHE A 62 -10.36 -5.50 12.69
CA PHE A 62 -10.62 -6.89 13.00
C PHE A 62 -9.34 -7.74 12.90
N VAL A 63 -8.60 -7.62 11.80
CA VAL A 63 -7.37 -8.42 11.60
C VAL A 63 -6.30 -8.08 12.65
N LYS A 64 -6.19 -6.81 13.08
CA LYS A 64 -5.30 -6.47 14.21
C LYS A 64 -5.66 -7.23 15.49
N GLY A 65 -6.93 -7.20 15.87
CA GLY A 65 -7.41 -7.91 17.06
C GLY A 65 -7.21 -9.41 16.95
N PHE A 66 -7.52 -9.99 15.79
CA PHE A 66 -7.33 -11.42 15.54
C PHE A 66 -5.87 -11.85 15.71
N VAL A 67 -4.91 -11.08 15.17
CA VAL A 67 -3.48 -11.38 15.27
C VAL A 67 -2.93 -11.17 16.69
N GLU A 68 -3.57 -10.33 17.50
CA GLU A 68 -3.20 -10.12 18.90
C GLU A 68 -3.74 -11.25 19.79
N GLU A 69 -4.95 -11.73 19.51
CA GLU A 69 -5.58 -12.85 20.23
C GLU A 69 -4.99 -14.22 19.84
N HIS A 70 -4.59 -14.38 18.57
CA HIS A 70 -4.04 -15.62 18.02
C HIS A 70 -2.65 -15.36 17.42
N PRO A 71 -1.58 -15.33 18.23
CA PRO A 71 -0.24 -14.98 17.76
C PRO A 71 0.41 -16.04 16.85
N CYS A 72 0.00 -17.31 16.93
CA CYS A 72 0.49 -18.42 16.11
C CYS A 72 -0.47 -18.87 15.00
N PHE A 73 -1.42 -18.02 14.59
CA PHE A 73 -2.41 -18.34 13.57
C PHE A 73 -1.83 -18.75 12.21
N TYR A 74 -2.57 -19.59 11.47
CA TYR A 74 -2.32 -19.88 10.07
C TYR A 74 -3.05 -18.89 9.15
N ILE A 75 -2.52 -18.65 7.95
CA ILE A 75 -3.12 -17.69 7.00
C ILE A 75 -4.50 -18.16 6.56
N GLU A 76 -4.70 -19.46 6.48
CA GLU A 76 -5.95 -20.15 6.15
C GLU A 76 -7.03 -19.89 7.21
N GLU A 77 -6.67 -19.91 8.49
CA GLU A 77 -7.58 -19.59 9.61
C GLU A 77 -8.02 -18.12 9.54
N LEU A 78 -7.08 -17.21 9.28
CA LEU A 78 -7.40 -15.80 9.05
C LEU A 78 -8.28 -15.62 7.81
N GLN A 79 -8.03 -16.38 6.75
CA GLN A 79 -8.85 -16.34 5.53
C GLN A 79 -10.29 -16.79 5.81
N GLU A 80 -10.47 -17.86 6.58
CA GLU A 80 -11.79 -18.35 6.98
C GLU A 80 -12.52 -17.34 7.88
N ALA A 81 -11.83 -16.80 8.88
CA ALA A 81 -12.37 -15.76 9.75
C ALA A 81 -12.81 -14.51 8.96
N LEU A 82 -12.06 -14.13 7.92
CA LEU A 82 -12.41 -13.05 7.00
C LEU A 82 -13.64 -13.38 6.14
N LYS A 83 -13.77 -14.61 5.63
CA LYS A 83 -14.96 -15.05 4.88
C LYS A 83 -16.21 -14.99 5.74
N THR A 84 -16.12 -15.46 6.98
CA THR A 84 -17.24 -15.50 7.92
C THR A 84 -17.68 -14.10 8.32
N LYS A 85 -16.73 -13.20 8.62
CA LYS A 85 -17.05 -11.86 9.14
C LYS A 85 -17.30 -10.81 8.05
N PHE A 86 -16.70 -10.97 6.87
CA PHE A 86 -16.82 -10.06 5.74
C PHE A 86 -17.11 -10.83 4.44
N PRO A 87 -18.31 -11.42 4.29
CA PRO A 87 -18.65 -12.29 3.16
C PRO A 87 -18.61 -11.56 1.80
N ALA A 88 -18.84 -10.26 1.78
CA ALA A 88 -18.78 -9.43 0.58
C ALA A 88 -17.35 -8.96 0.23
N LEU A 89 -16.32 -9.36 0.98
CA LEU A 89 -14.94 -8.91 0.75
C LEU A 89 -14.29 -9.74 -0.38
N PRO A 90 -14.02 -9.15 -1.56
CA PRO A 90 -13.60 -9.93 -2.73
C PRO A 90 -12.11 -10.33 -2.70
N ASN A 91 -11.29 -9.63 -1.92
CA ASN A 91 -9.83 -9.66 -2.01
C ASN A 91 -9.19 -10.38 -0.81
N ILE A 92 -9.56 -11.64 -0.62
CA ILE A 92 -9.14 -12.50 0.52
C ILE A 92 -8.28 -13.71 0.11
N SER A 93 -7.65 -13.68 -1.06
CA SER A 93 -6.65 -14.71 -1.39
C SER A 93 -5.45 -14.63 -0.44
N THR A 94 -4.76 -15.75 -0.20
CA THR A 94 -3.57 -15.81 0.66
C THR A 94 -2.53 -14.75 0.30
N ALA A 95 -2.24 -14.58 -0.99
CA ALA A 95 -1.34 -13.54 -1.49
C ALA A 95 -1.82 -12.10 -1.21
N THR A 96 -3.13 -11.88 -1.14
CA THR A 96 -3.71 -10.56 -0.81
C THR A 96 -3.65 -10.31 0.69
N ILE A 97 -3.99 -11.32 1.50
CA ILE A 97 -3.86 -11.27 2.95
C ILE A 97 -2.42 -10.97 3.35
N CYS A 98 -1.44 -11.71 2.81
CA CYS A 98 -0.01 -11.47 3.10
C CYS A 98 0.44 -10.06 2.70
N ARG A 99 -0.07 -9.52 1.59
CA ARG A 99 0.19 -8.13 1.19
C ARG A 99 -0.44 -7.14 2.16
N ALA A 100 -1.68 -7.34 2.57
CA ALA A 100 -2.38 -6.47 3.52
C ALA A 100 -1.70 -6.47 4.90
N LEU A 101 -1.33 -7.66 5.41
CA LEU A 101 -0.55 -7.81 6.65
C LEU A 101 0.74 -6.98 6.59
N ARG A 102 1.50 -7.08 5.51
CA ARG A 102 2.77 -6.37 5.37
C ARG A 102 2.60 -4.86 5.15
N PHE A 103 1.76 -4.44 4.20
CA PHE A 103 1.74 -3.07 3.70
C PHE A 103 0.70 -2.17 4.36
N ASP A 104 -0.45 -2.72 4.76
CA ASP A 104 -1.51 -1.93 5.40
C ASP A 104 -1.43 -2.02 6.94
N LEU A 105 -0.98 -3.17 7.48
CA LEU A 105 -0.92 -3.41 8.92
C LEU A 105 0.50 -3.30 9.51
N GLY A 106 1.56 -3.30 8.68
CA GLY A 106 2.95 -3.26 9.13
C GLY A 106 3.43 -4.55 9.81
N LEU A 107 2.64 -5.62 9.73
CA LEU A 107 2.94 -6.94 10.28
C LEU A 107 3.88 -7.68 9.34
N THR A 108 5.17 -7.35 9.46
CA THR A 108 6.21 -8.05 8.70
C THR A 108 6.40 -9.47 9.22
N ARG A 109 6.98 -10.35 8.38
CA ARG A 109 7.37 -11.71 8.78
C ARG A 109 8.17 -11.72 10.08
N LYS A 110 9.09 -10.77 10.27
CA LYS A 110 9.90 -10.65 11.50
C LYS A 110 9.03 -10.41 12.74
N VAL A 111 8.02 -9.54 12.63
CA VAL A 111 7.10 -9.23 13.73
C VAL A 111 6.24 -10.44 14.06
N LEU A 112 5.65 -11.08 13.05
CA LEU A 112 4.79 -12.26 13.23
C LEU A 112 5.58 -13.44 13.82
N THR A 113 6.76 -13.75 13.30
CA THR A 113 7.61 -14.83 13.83
C THR A 113 8.09 -14.56 15.25
N LYS A 114 8.38 -13.30 15.60
CA LYS A 114 8.75 -12.93 16.97
C LYS A 114 7.58 -13.20 17.93
N ARG A 115 6.37 -12.72 17.59
CA ARG A 115 5.16 -12.93 18.41
C ARG A 115 4.86 -14.41 18.60
N ALA A 116 4.88 -15.19 17.52
CA ALA A 116 4.67 -16.63 17.60
C ALA A 116 5.66 -17.29 18.58
N ARG A 117 6.96 -16.96 18.48
CA ARG A 117 7.98 -17.49 19.39
C ARG A 117 7.76 -17.11 20.86
N GLU A 118 7.32 -15.88 21.12
CA GLU A 118 7.02 -15.41 22.47
C GLU A 118 5.79 -16.11 23.07
N SER A 119 4.84 -16.54 22.23
CA SER A 119 3.59 -17.19 22.65
C SER A 119 3.66 -18.72 22.69
N VAL A 120 4.64 -19.34 22.02
CA VAL A 120 4.81 -20.81 21.95
C VAL A 120 4.74 -21.53 23.31
N PRO A 121 5.40 -21.07 24.40
CA PRO A 121 5.35 -21.78 25.68
C PRO A 121 3.92 -21.88 26.25
N ALA A 122 3.15 -20.78 26.17
CA ALA A 122 1.79 -20.74 26.67
C ALA A 122 0.82 -21.55 25.80
N GLU A 123 1.03 -21.57 24.48
CA GLU A 123 0.22 -22.38 23.57
C GLU A 123 0.46 -23.89 23.77
N ILE A 124 1.72 -24.31 23.94
CA ILE A 124 2.06 -25.71 24.23
C ILE A 124 1.33 -26.18 25.49
N ASP A 125 1.38 -25.40 26.58
CA ASP A 125 0.67 -25.72 27.83
C ASP A 125 -0.85 -25.80 27.62
N ALA A 126 -1.41 -24.89 26.81
CA ALA A 126 -2.84 -24.92 26.47
C ALA A 126 -3.23 -26.15 25.65
N TYR A 127 -2.37 -26.62 24.74
CA TYR A 127 -2.57 -27.85 23.99
C TYR A 127 -2.53 -29.08 24.89
N TYR A 128 -1.54 -29.19 25.79
CA TYR A 128 -1.46 -30.29 26.75
C TYR A 128 -2.70 -30.35 27.66
N LYS A 129 -3.21 -29.20 28.11
CA LYS A 129 -4.46 -29.14 28.89
C LYS A 129 -5.70 -29.62 28.14
N LYS A 130 -5.74 -29.51 26.81
CA LYS A 130 -6.87 -29.99 25.99
C LYS A 130 -6.77 -31.49 25.67
N LEU A 131 -5.58 -32.08 25.82
CA LEU A 131 -5.33 -33.50 25.57
C LEU A 131 -5.46 -34.36 26.83
N ALA A 132 -5.46 -33.74 28.02
CA ALA A 132 -5.71 -34.38 29.31
C ALA A 132 -7.22 -34.46 29.59
#